data_AF-A0A8I2J0A3-F1
#
_entry.id   AF-A0A8I2J0A3-F1
#
_cell.length_a   1.000
_cell.length_b   1.000
_cell.length_c   1.000
_cell.angle_alpha   90.00
_cell.angle_beta   90.00
_cell.angle_gamma   90.00
#
_symmetry.space_group_name_H-M   'P 1'
#
loop_
_entity.id
_entity.type
_entity.pdbx_description
1 polymer ?
#
loop_
_entity_poly.entity_id
_entity_poly.type
_entity_poly.pdbx_seq_one_letter_code
_entity_poly.pdbx_strand_id
1 'polypeptide(L)'
;MGIEEYGGGQGPQPDVLVVTTNDLPGHRVQEVLGEVFGLTVRSRHLGSQIGAGLKSMVGGELRGLTKTLVETRNEAMERLVEQARTRGANAVLAFRFDVTTAADVGTEVCAYGTATTAQEVCRTALARIASRM
;
A
#
# COMPACT_ATOMS: atom_id res chain seq x y z
N MET A 1 19.55 5.84 9.37
CA MET A 1 18.29 5.43 8.77
C MET A 1 17.30 6.53 9.04
N GLY A 2 17.05 7.39 8.04
CA GLY A 2 16.02 8.43 8.12
C GLY A 2 14.62 7.82 8.00
N ILE A 3 13.57 8.61 8.21
CA ILE A 3 12.18 8.12 8.14
C ILE A 3 11.85 7.50 6.79
N GLU A 4 12.50 8.01 5.75
CA GLU A 4 12.32 7.60 4.36
C GLU A 4 12.87 6.20 4.07
N GLU A 5 13.75 5.67 4.93
CA GLU A 5 14.37 4.35 4.74
C GLU A 5 13.59 3.20 5.41
N TYR A 6 12.68 3.49 6.35
CA TYR A 6 11.80 2.49 6.99
C TYR A 6 10.30 2.78 6.80
N GLY A 7 9.95 3.96 6.29
CA GLY A 7 8.59 4.35 5.94
C GLY A 7 8.24 3.99 4.50
N GLY A 8 6.98 4.26 4.17
CA GLY A 8 6.45 4.13 2.83
C GLY A 8 5.12 4.85 2.76
N GLY A 9 4.38 4.61 1.68
CA GLY A 9 3.09 5.24 1.44
C GLY A 9 3.13 6.14 0.22
N GLN A 10 1.94 6.58 -0.19
CA GLN A 10 1.81 7.39 -1.39
C GLN A 10 2.30 8.81 -1.16
N GLY A 11 2.90 9.39 -2.19
CA GLY A 11 3.18 10.82 -2.22
C GLY A 11 1.90 11.66 -2.17
N PRO A 12 2.03 12.99 -2.04
CA PRO A 12 0.89 13.89 -2.07
C PRO A 12 0.14 13.78 -3.41
N GLN A 13 -1.19 13.68 -3.36
CA GLN A 13 -2.10 13.63 -4.52
C GLN A 13 -1.80 12.48 -5.51
N PRO A 14 -1.96 11.22 -5.08
CA PRO A 14 -1.85 10.09 -6.00
C PRO A 14 -3.02 10.09 -7.01
N ASP A 15 -2.79 9.52 -8.19
CA ASP A 15 -3.82 9.29 -9.20
C ASP A 15 -4.82 8.19 -8.77
N VAL A 16 -4.34 7.19 -8.02
CA VAL A 16 -5.16 6.21 -7.31
C VAL A 16 -4.93 6.34 -5.82
N LEU A 17 -5.92 6.79 -5.05
CA LEU A 17 -5.81 6.93 -3.60
C LEU A 17 -6.00 5.60 -2.88
N VAL A 18 -4.95 5.08 -2.24
CA VAL A 18 -4.95 3.82 -1.49
C VAL A 18 -5.06 4.10 0.00
N VAL A 19 -6.11 3.59 0.64
CA VAL A 19 -6.36 3.79 2.07
C VAL A 19 -6.66 2.48 2.78
N THR A 20 -6.26 2.42 4.05
CA THR A 20 -6.55 1.27 4.92
C THR A 20 -7.96 1.33 5.52
N THR A 21 -8.65 2.46 5.43
CA THR A 21 -10.03 2.63 5.87
C THR A 21 -11.01 1.91 4.94
N ASN A 22 -12.16 1.50 5.48
CA ASN A 22 -13.22 0.89 4.68
C ASN A 22 -14.08 1.94 3.96
N ASP A 23 -14.03 3.17 4.45
CA ASP A 23 -14.71 4.35 3.91
C ASP A 23 -13.69 5.40 3.45
N LEU A 24 -14.18 6.39 2.70
CA LEU A 24 -13.38 7.49 2.18
C LEU A 24 -14.01 8.84 2.54
N PRO A 25 -13.79 9.34 3.78
CA PRO A 25 -14.36 10.62 4.21
C PRO A 25 -14.06 11.76 3.24
N GLY A 26 -15.04 12.63 3.04
CA GLY A 26 -14.98 13.71 2.04
C GLY A 26 -15.21 13.26 0.60
N HIS A 27 -15.36 11.95 0.35
CA HIS A 27 -15.68 11.39 -0.95
C HIS A 27 -16.95 10.54 -0.89
N ARG A 28 -17.58 10.36 -2.04
CA ARG A 28 -18.64 9.39 -2.28
C ARG A 28 -18.10 8.34 -3.23
N VAL A 29 -18.09 7.08 -2.81
CA VAL A 29 -17.85 5.94 -3.70
C VAL A 29 -19.00 5.88 -4.70
N GLN A 30 -18.67 5.91 -5.99
CA GLN A 30 -19.63 5.84 -7.10
C GLN A 30 -19.81 4.38 -7.54
N GLU A 31 -18.71 3.66 -7.75
CA GLU A 31 -18.73 2.26 -8.18
C GLU A 31 -17.66 1.43 -7.46
N VAL A 32 -17.98 0.16 -7.22
CA VAL A 32 -17.04 -0.86 -6.73
C VAL A 32 -16.65 -1.74 -7.91
N LEU A 33 -15.35 -1.82 -8.18
CA LEU A 33 -14.76 -2.49 -9.35
C LEU A 33 -14.15 -3.86 -8.99
N GLY A 34 -14.51 -4.38 -7.81
CA GLY A 34 -14.01 -5.64 -7.26
C GLY A 34 -12.66 -5.51 -6.57
N GLU A 35 -12.11 -6.66 -6.21
CA GLU A 35 -10.82 -6.80 -5.54
C GLU A 35 -9.66 -6.61 -6.51
N VAL A 36 -8.61 -5.95 -6.04
CA VAL A 36 -7.32 -5.83 -6.74
C VAL A 36 -6.20 -6.28 -5.83
N PHE A 37 -5.16 -6.85 -6.43
CA PHE A 37 -3.97 -7.26 -5.70
C PHE A 37 -2.69 -7.03 -6.50
N GLY A 38 -1.59 -6.87 -5.79
CA GLY A 38 -0.24 -6.84 -6.32
C GLY A 38 0.63 -7.79 -5.50
N LEU A 39 1.30 -8.71 -6.17
CA LEU A 39 2.04 -9.79 -5.53
C LEU A 39 3.50 -9.72 -5.94
N THR A 40 4.42 -9.93 -5.00
CA THR A 40 5.85 -10.10 -5.27
C THR A 40 6.41 -11.21 -4.37
N VAL A 41 7.43 -11.90 -4.87
CA VAL A 41 8.13 -12.95 -4.12
C VAL A 41 9.61 -12.60 -4.11
N ARG A 42 10.19 -12.50 -2.93
CA ARG A 42 11.63 -12.29 -2.76
C ARG A 42 12.29 -13.57 -2.28
N SER A 43 13.30 -14.03 -3.03
CA SER A 43 14.03 -15.24 -2.68
C SER A 43 14.77 -15.07 -1.35
N ARG A 44 14.86 -16.17 -0.60
CA ARG A 44 15.53 -16.20 0.72
C ARG A 44 17.02 -15.83 0.66
N HIS A 45 17.64 -15.94 -0.51
CA HIS A 45 19.07 -15.70 -0.73
C HIS A 45 19.44 -14.25 -1.06
N LEU A 46 18.49 -13.39 -1.43
CA LEU A 46 18.80 -12.00 -1.79
C LEU A 46 19.07 -11.07 -0.60
N GLY A 47 18.90 -11.54 0.65
CA GLY A 47 18.81 -10.66 1.82
C GLY A 47 19.94 -10.73 2.86
N SER A 48 20.42 -11.91 3.31
CA SER A 48 21.19 -11.89 4.57
C SER A 48 22.02 -13.12 4.99
N GLN A 49 22.30 -14.10 4.13
CA GLN A 49 22.92 -15.35 4.62
C GLN A 49 24.38 -15.23 5.11
N ILE A 50 25.06 -14.08 4.97
CA ILE A 50 26.47 -13.93 5.40
C ILE A 50 26.66 -12.95 6.58
N GLY A 51 25.67 -12.11 6.93
CA GLY A 51 25.86 -11.05 7.95
C GLY A 51 24.81 -10.96 9.08
N ALA A 52 23.64 -11.56 8.93
CA ALA A 52 22.58 -11.45 9.94
C ALA A 52 22.77 -12.39 11.14
N GLY A 53 23.35 -13.57 10.93
CA GLY A 53 23.60 -14.54 12.01
C GLY A 53 24.54 -14.04 13.11
N LEU A 54 25.51 -13.17 12.76
CA LEU A 54 26.43 -12.57 13.73
C LEU A 54 25.87 -11.31 14.41
N LYS A 55 24.98 -10.55 13.75
CA LYS A 55 24.39 -9.32 14.32
C LYS A 55 23.21 -9.59 15.25
N SER A 56 22.42 -10.66 15.04
CA SER A 56 21.30 -10.96 15.95
C SER A 56 21.76 -11.40 17.34
N MET A 57 22.99 -11.93 17.47
CA MET A 57 23.57 -12.35 18.75
C MET A 57 23.93 -11.16 19.66
N VAL A 58 24.13 -9.96 19.11
CA VAL A 58 24.47 -8.73 19.85
C VAL A 58 23.23 -7.87 20.11
N GLY A 59 22.10 -8.20 19.48
CA GLY A 59 20.86 -7.42 19.54
C GLY A 59 20.91 -6.16 18.66
N GLY A 60 19.78 -5.82 18.05
CA GLY A 60 19.62 -4.64 17.21
C GLY A 60 18.83 -4.87 15.92
N GLU A 61 18.42 -3.78 15.29
CA GLU A 61 17.66 -3.81 14.04
C GLU A 61 18.51 -4.33 12.87
N LEU A 62 17.95 -5.27 12.10
CA LEU A 62 18.55 -5.77 10.87
C LEU A 62 18.29 -4.80 9.71
N ARG A 63 18.95 -3.64 9.72
CA ARG A 63 18.72 -2.54 8.76
C ARG A 63 18.69 -2.95 7.28
N GLY A 64 19.56 -3.87 6.87
CA GLY A 64 19.55 -4.40 5.49
C GLY A 64 18.25 -5.14 5.16
N LEU A 65 17.76 -5.95 6.10
CA LEU A 65 16.47 -6.63 5.99
C LEU A 65 15.30 -5.64 6.02
N THR A 66 15.34 -4.63 6.91
CA THR A 66 14.32 -3.57 6.93
C THR A 66 14.19 -2.92 5.55
N LYS A 67 15.31 -2.52 4.94
CA LYS A 67 15.33 -1.90 3.61
C LYS A 67 14.73 -2.82 2.55
N THR A 68 15.13 -4.10 2.51
CA THR A 68 14.57 -5.07 1.57
C THR A 68 13.06 -5.24 1.76
N LEU A 69 12.56 -5.26 2.99
CA LEU A 69 11.13 -5.36 3.27
C LEU A 69 10.34 -4.12 2.79
N VAL A 70 10.90 -2.92 2.95
CA VAL A 70 10.31 -1.67 2.42
C VAL A 70 10.22 -1.73 0.90
N GLU A 71 11.33 -2.06 0.22
CA GLU A 71 11.37 -2.19 -1.25
C GLU A 71 10.35 -3.23 -1.76
N THR A 72 10.23 -4.36 -1.05
CA THR A 72 9.29 -5.43 -1.39
C THR A 72 7.83 -4.98 -1.27
N ARG A 73 7.49 -4.24 -0.20
CA ARG A 73 6.14 -3.70 0.00
C ARG A 73 5.79 -2.64 -1.03
N ASN A 74 6.73 -1.77 -1.37
CA ASN A 74 6.52 -0.74 -2.40
C ASN A 74 6.25 -1.37 -3.76
N GLU A 75 7.01 -2.40 -4.16
CA GLU A 75 6.78 -3.12 -5.41
C GLU A 75 5.39 -3.80 -5.46
N ALA A 76 4.97 -4.46 -4.37
CA ALA A 76 3.63 -5.05 -4.30
C ALA A 76 2.54 -3.97 -4.42
N MET A 77 2.73 -2.81 -3.77
CA MET A 77 1.80 -1.69 -3.82
C MET A 77 1.72 -1.07 -5.22
N GLU A 78 2.85 -0.88 -5.91
CA GLU A 78 2.89 -0.39 -7.30
C GLU A 78 2.09 -1.31 -8.24
N ARG A 79 2.26 -2.63 -8.11
CA ARG A 79 1.50 -3.61 -8.90
C ARG A 79 -0.01 -3.54 -8.61
N LEU A 80 -0.40 -3.35 -7.35
CA LEU A 80 -1.80 -3.15 -6.96
C LEU A 80 -2.37 -1.87 -7.58
N VAL A 81 -1.62 -0.76 -7.53
CA VAL A 81 -2.05 0.52 -8.12
C VAL A 81 -2.24 0.38 -9.62
N GLU A 82 -1.35 -0.32 -10.32
CA GLU A 82 -1.49 -0.58 -11.75
C GLU A 82 -2.74 -1.44 -12.06
N GLN A 83 -3.03 -2.46 -11.24
CA GLN A 83 -4.27 -3.24 -11.37
C GLN A 83 -5.52 -2.39 -11.11
N ALA A 84 -5.48 -1.46 -10.14
CA ALA A 84 -6.58 -0.53 -9.90
C ALA A 84 -6.77 0.41 -11.11
N ARG A 85 -5.68 0.99 -11.61
CA ARG A 85 -5.67 1.92 -12.75
C ARG A 85 -6.22 1.28 -14.02
N THR A 86 -5.80 0.06 -14.34
CA THR A 86 -6.27 -0.68 -15.53
C THR A 86 -7.77 -1.00 -15.48
N ARG A 87 -8.37 -1.04 -14.29
CA ARG A 87 -9.82 -1.19 -14.10
C ARG A 87 -10.59 0.13 -14.09
N GLY A 88 -9.90 1.26 -14.23
CA GLY A 88 -10.50 2.60 -14.16
C GLY A 88 -10.76 3.09 -12.74
N ALA A 89 -10.16 2.46 -11.73
CA ALA A 89 -10.29 2.92 -10.35
C ALA A 89 -9.44 4.17 -10.10
N ASN A 90 -9.94 5.04 -9.23
CA ASN A 90 -9.18 6.17 -8.68
C ASN A 90 -9.00 6.08 -7.16
N ALA A 91 -9.51 5.02 -6.53
CA ALA A 91 -9.27 4.72 -5.14
C ALA A 91 -9.24 3.21 -4.86
N VAL A 92 -8.44 2.81 -3.87
CA VAL A 92 -8.45 1.46 -3.27
C VAL A 92 -8.76 1.57 -1.79
N LEU A 93 -9.86 0.97 -1.36
CA LEU A 93 -10.29 0.93 0.04
C LEU A 93 -9.88 -0.38 0.70
N ALA A 94 -9.92 -0.41 2.03
CA ALA A 94 -9.62 -1.57 2.85
C ALA A 94 -8.26 -2.20 2.50
N PHE A 95 -7.27 -1.39 2.13
CA PHE A 95 -5.95 -1.85 1.73
C PHE A 95 -5.23 -2.61 2.84
N ARG A 96 -4.66 -3.78 2.54
CA ARG A 96 -3.90 -4.61 3.47
C ARG A 96 -2.67 -5.20 2.77
N PHE A 97 -1.72 -5.63 3.59
CA PHE A 97 -0.67 -6.55 3.18
C PHE A 97 -0.90 -7.91 3.81
N ASP A 98 -0.73 -8.96 3.02
CA ASP A 98 -0.47 -10.32 3.49
C ASP A 98 1.00 -10.68 3.23
N VAL A 99 1.59 -11.45 4.14
CA VAL A 99 2.98 -11.89 4.04
C VAL A 99 3.04 -13.37 4.40
N THR A 100 3.39 -14.19 3.41
CA THR A 100 3.54 -15.63 3.60
C THR A 100 4.98 -16.05 3.32
N THR A 101 5.52 -16.91 4.18
CA THR A 101 6.81 -17.55 3.92
C THR A 101 6.55 -18.86 3.19
N ALA A 102 6.95 -18.95 1.92
CA ALA A 102 6.90 -20.19 1.18
C ALA A 102 8.04 -21.08 1.71
N ALA A 103 7.68 -22.25 2.22
CA ALA A 103 8.49 -23.10 3.09
C ALA A 103 9.96 -23.26 2.70
N ASP A 104 10.38 -23.16 1.43
CA ASP A 104 11.81 -23.06 1.07
C ASP A 104 12.21 -22.10 -0.06
N VAL A 105 11.29 -21.28 -0.55
CA VAL A 105 11.50 -20.53 -1.82
C VAL A 105 11.78 -19.05 -1.58
N GLY A 106 11.09 -18.44 -0.62
CA GLY A 106 11.16 -17.00 -0.39
C GLY A 106 10.02 -16.47 0.46
N THR A 107 9.98 -15.16 0.59
CA THR A 107 8.88 -14.43 1.23
C THR A 107 8.00 -13.83 0.15
N GLU A 108 6.72 -14.20 0.18
CA GLU A 108 5.67 -13.60 -0.62
C GLU A 108 5.10 -12.40 0.13
N VAL A 109 4.91 -11.30 -0.57
CA VAL A 109 4.17 -10.13 -0.09
C VAL A 109 3.05 -9.85 -1.09
N CYS A 110 1.82 -9.86 -0.58
CA CYS A 110 0.62 -9.54 -1.33
C CYS A 110 0.00 -8.25 -0.78
N ALA A 111 -0.06 -7.22 -1.61
CA ALA A 111 -0.85 -6.02 -1.38
C ALA A 111 -2.24 -6.25 -1.96
N TYR A 112 -3.32 -6.02 -1.20
CA TYR A 112 -4.69 -6.21 -1.71
C TYR A 112 -5.68 -5.18 -1.14
N GLY A 113 -6.80 -4.99 -1.82
CA GLY A 113 -7.89 -4.12 -1.40
C GLY A 113 -9.04 -4.10 -2.41
N THR A 114 -9.97 -3.17 -2.24
CA THR A 114 -11.14 -3.01 -3.11
C THR A 114 -10.98 -1.80 -4.01
N ALA A 115 -10.94 -2.02 -5.32
CA ALA A 115 -10.89 -0.95 -6.32
C ALA A 115 -12.24 -0.25 -6.43
N THR A 116 -12.24 1.08 -6.43
CA THR A 116 -13.44 1.91 -6.50
C THR A 116 -13.23 3.15 -7.37
N THR A 117 -14.32 3.68 -7.89
CA THR A 117 -14.37 5.08 -8.34
C THR A 117 -14.97 5.92 -7.22
N ALA A 118 -14.35 7.04 -6.88
CA ALA A 118 -14.78 7.95 -5.84
C ALA A 118 -14.78 9.40 -6.33
N GLN A 119 -15.77 10.16 -5.88
CA GLN A 119 -15.92 11.57 -6.22
C GLN A 119 -15.89 12.40 -4.94
N GLU A 120 -15.15 13.51 -4.94
CA GLU A 120 -15.14 14.44 -3.82
C GLU A 120 -16.54 15.04 -3.60
N VAL A 121 -17.00 15.06 -2.36
CA VAL A 121 -18.26 15.68 -1.97
C VAL A 121 -17.98 17.17 -1.73
N CYS A 122 -18.30 17.99 -2.74
CA CYS A 122 -18.09 19.44 -2.68
C CYS A 122 -18.83 20.07 -1.48
N ARG A 123 -18.08 20.58 -0.49
CA ARG A 123 -18.64 21.30 0.68
C ARG A 123 -19.40 22.58 0.30
N THR A 124 -19.24 23.09 -0.91
CA THR A 124 -19.76 24.39 -1.38
C THR A 124 -21.28 24.39 -1.64
N ALA A 125 -21.91 23.22 -1.82
CA ALA A 125 -23.36 23.16 -2.07
C ALA A 125 -24.20 23.64 -0.87
N LEU A 126 -23.75 23.39 0.37
CA LEU A 126 -24.44 23.85 1.58
C LEU A 126 -24.26 25.35 1.83
N ALA A 127 -23.09 25.91 1.53
CA ALA A 127 -22.81 27.34 1.72
C ALA A 127 -23.64 28.24 0.78
N ARG A 128 -23.96 27.78 -0.43
CA ARG A 128 -24.78 28.54 -1.41
C ARG A 128 -26.27 28.58 -1.08
N ILE A 129 -26.77 27.60 -0.34
CA ILE A 129 -28.17 27.58 0.12
C ILE A 129 -28.33 28.47 1.35
N ALA A 130 -27.35 28.44 2.27
CA ALA A 130 -27.35 29.29 3.46
C ALA A 130 -27.12 30.79 3.18
N SER A 131 -26.51 31.16 2.04
CA SER A 131 -26.31 32.57 1.67
C SER A 131 -27.47 33.17 0.85
N ARG A 132 -28.57 32.42 0.66
CA ARG A 132 -29.78 32.83 -0.08
C ARG A 132 -31.04 32.83 0.81
N MET A 133 -30.87 32.60 2.12
CA MET A 133 -31.85 32.82 3.18
C MET A 133 -31.40 34.02 4.01
#